data_AF-A0A3B0P131-F1
#
_entry.id   AF-A0A3B0P131-F1
#
_cell.length_a   1.000
_cell.length_b   1.000
_cell.length_c   1.000
_cell.angle_alpha   90.00
_cell.angle_beta   90.00
_cell.angle_gamma   90.00
#
_symmetry.space_group_name_H-M   'P 1'
#
loop_
_entity.id
_entity.type
_entity.pdbx_description
1 polymer ?
#
loop_
_entity_poly.entity_id
_entity_poly.type
_entity_poly.pdbx_seq_one_letter_code
_entity_poly.pdbx_strand_id
1 'polypeptide(L)'
;MEEINQKKAKIDAKYQAYKGDKQMQQRKQMEIIELYKKEKISPTAQLVSSFITLPILIVVFRIISTLPEIKQATLYSIQFSATSLFRIFKVGELQYLPIIILSIGIQIIAQFMPKLLQLKKKKFLRADAYQRAEMKKSNKRTILLPIIFSFIGILFSAGLQIYW
;
A
#
# COMPACT_ATOMS: atom_id res chain seq x y z
N MET A 1 5.78 -12.68 12.26
CA MET A 1 5.98 -12.18 10.87
C MET A 1 7.44 -12.23 10.43
N GLU A 2 8.42 -11.82 11.24
CA GLU A 2 9.83 -11.77 10.81
C GLU A 2 10.45 -13.16 10.60
N GLU A 3 10.17 -14.13 11.47
CA GLU A 3 10.57 -15.53 11.28
C GLU A 3 9.95 -16.16 10.03
N ILE A 4 8.68 -15.87 9.76
CA ILE A 4 8.00 -16.32 8.52
C ILE A 4 8.66 -15.70 7.29
N ASN A 5 9.05 -14.43 7.34
CA ASN A 5 9.77 -13.78 6.24
C ASN A 5 11.12 -14.45 5.98
N GLN A 6 11.82 -14.93 7.01
CA GLN A 6 13.04 -15.71 6.85
C GLN A 6 12.79 -17.09 6.26
N LYS A 7 11.79 -17.83 6.79
CA LYS A 7 11.40 -19.14 6.24
C LYS A 7 11.01 -19.03 4.77
N LYS A 8 10.26 -17.98 4.41
CA LYS A 8 9.93 -17.64 3.03
C LYS A 8 11.17 -17.32 2.19
N ALA A 9 12.12 -16.53 2.71
CA ALA A 9 13.37 -16.22 2.01
C ALA A 9 14.22 -17.48 1.75
N LYS A 10 14.20 -18.47 2.64
CA LYS A 10 14.85 -19.77 2.42
C LYS A 10 14.19 -20.55 1.28
N ILE A 11 12.86 -20.57 1.22
CA ILE A 11 12.12 -21.16 0.08
C ILE A 11 12.46 -20.40 -1.21
N ASP A 12 12.45 -19.06 -1.17
CA ASP A 12 12.81 -18.24 -2.34
C ASP A 12 14.22 -18.57 -2.86
N ALA A 13 15.20 -18.73 -1.96
CA ALA A 13 16.57 -19.11 -2.29
C ALA A 13 16.66 -20.51 -2.93
N LYS A 14 15.96 -21.51 -2.38
CA LYS A 14 15.90 -22.89 -2.91
C LYS A 14 15.45 -22.93 -4.39
N TYR A 15 14.53 -22.04 -4.78
CA TYR A 15 13.98 -22.00 -6.13
C TYR A 15 14.65 -20.97 -7.06
N GLN A 16 15.73 -20.29 -6.64
CA GLN A 16 16.36 -19.24 -7.46
C GLN A 16 16.93 -19.74 -8.79
N ALA A 17 17.49 -20.95 -8.83
CA ALA A 17 18.07 -21.53 -10.03
C ALA A 17 17.03 -21.92 -11.09
N TYR A 18 15.76 -22.08 -10.68
CA TYR A 18 14.65 -22.54 -11.54
C TYR A 18 13.81 -21.38 -12.09
N LYS A 19 14.39 -20.17 -12.17
CA LYS A 19 13.71 -18.99 -12.73
C LYS A 19 13.46 -19.18 -14.23
N GLY A 20 12.22 -19.48 -14.59
CA GLY A 20 11.78 -19.69 -15.98
C GLY A 20 10.97 -20.96 -16.17
N ASP A 21 11.14 -21.92 -15.25
CA ASP A 21 10.36 -23.14 -15.23
C ASP A 21 9.01 -22.91 -14.51
N LYS A 22 7.92 -23.00 -15.28
CA LYS A 22 6.55 -22.83 -14.77
C LYS A 22 6.19 -23.86 -13.70
N GLN A 23 6.62 -25.11 -13.85
CA GLN A 23 6.31 -26.17 -12.88
C GLN A 23 7.04 -25.92 -11.56
N MET A 24 8.31 -25.52 -11.63
CA MET A 24 9.08 -25.20 -10.41
C MET A 24 8.56 -23.95 -9.71
N GLN A 25 8.05 -22.97 -10.46
CA GLN A 25 7.35 -21.82 -9.88
C GLN A 25 6.04 -22.21 -9.19
N GLN A 26 5.28 -23.16 -9.75
CA GLN A 26 4.07 -23.67 -9.08
C GLN A 26 4.43 -24.41 -7.78
N ARG A 27 5.45 -25.28 -7.79
CA ARG A 27 5.93 -25.97 -6.60
C ARG A 27 6.36 -25.00 -5.50
N LYS A 28 7.08 -23.95 -5.88
CA LYS A 28 7.46 -22.86 -4.97
C LYS A 28 6.24 -22.22 -4.31
N GLN A 29 5.20 -21.91 -5.08
CA GLN A 29 3.98 -21.30 -4.55
C GLN A 29 3.26 -22.25 -3.56
N MET A 30 3.22 -23.56 -3.86
CA MET A 30 2.66 -24.56 -2.97
C MET A 30 3.43 -24.65 -1.64
N GLU A 31 4.78 -24.67 -1.67
CA GLU A 31 5.60 -24.72 -0.45
C GLU A 31 5.41 -23.46 0.43
N ILE A 32 5.21 -22.29 -0.19
CA ILE A 32 4.86 -21.05 0.52
C ILE A 32 3.47 -21.16 1.18
N ILE A 33 2.47 -21.72 0.48
CA ILE A 33 1.13 -21.92 1.02
C ILE A 33 1.16 -22.90 2.20
N GLU A 34 1.90 -23.99 2.09
CA GLU A 34 2.09 -24.96 3.19
C GLU A 34 2.77 -24.33 4.40
N LEU A 35 3.79 -23.50 4.18
CA LEU A 35 4.41 -22.71 5.25
C LEU A 35 3.37 -21.83 5.95
N TYR A 36 2.54 -21.11 5.21
CA TYR A 36 1.50 -20.27 5.81
C TYR A 36 0.46 -21.09 6.59
N LYS A 37 0.06 -22.26 6.09
CA LYS A 37 -0.83 -23.18 6.82
C LYS A 37 -0.20 -23.67 8.13
N LYS A 38 1.07 -24.08 8.11
CA LYS A 38 1.80 -24.54 9.31
C LYS A 38 1.92 -23.44 10.37
N GLU A 39 2.14 -22.21 9.94
CA GLU A 39 2.24 -21.03 10.82
C GLU A 39 0.86 -20.43 11.19
N LYS A 40 -0.25 -21.05 10.78
CA LYS A 40 -1.64 -20.57 10.98
C LYS A 40 -1.88 -19.14 10.47
N ILE A 41 -1.20 -18.77 9.39
CA ILE A 41 -1.33 -17.45 8.75
C ILE A 41 -2.28 -17.59 7.58
N SER A 42 -3.35 -16.81 7.60
CA SER A 42 -4.25 -16.74 6.45
C SER A 42 -3.64 -15.86 5.35
N PRO A 43 -3.42 -16.38 4.13
CA PRO A 43 -3.01 -15.56 2.99
C PRO A 43 -4.13 -14.60 2.53
N THR A 44 -5.39 -14.85 2.93
CA THR A 44 -6.54 -14.02 2.56
C THR A 44 -6.77 -12.86 3.51
N ALA A 45 -6.15 -12.84 4.70
CA ALA A 45 -6.36 -11.78 5.68
C ALA A 45 -6.07 -10.39 5.12
N GLN A 46 -5.01 -10.26 4.31
CA GLN A 46 -4.65 -9.00 3.65
C GLN A 46 -5.67 -8.60 2.56
N LEU A 47 -6.24 -9.60 1.87
CA LEU A 47 -7.24 -9.39 0.83
C LEU A 47 -8.58 -8.94 1.42
N VAL A 48 -9.01 -9.54 2.54
CA VAL A 48 -10.26 -9.21 3.24
C VAL A 48 -10.26 -7.74 3.69
N SER A 49 -9.16 -7.27 4.29
CA SER A 49 -9.05 -5.85 4.69
C SER A 49 -9.15 -4.90 3.49
N SER A 50 -8.51 -5.25 2.38
CA SER A 50 -8.58 -4.45 1.14
C SER A 50 -9.98 -4.47 0.53
N PHE A 51 -10.67 -5.62 0.61
CA PHE A 51 -12.02 -5.79 0.08
C PHE A 51 -13.04 -4.94 0.82
N ILE A 52 -12.90 -4.75 2.13
CA ILE A 52 -13.77 -3.86 2.92
C ILE A 52 -13.53 -2.38 2.56
N THR A 53 -12.31 -2.03 2.18
CA THR A 53 -11.93 -0.64 1.87
C THR A 53 -12.59 -0.14 0.58
N LEU A 54 -12.73 -0.99 -0.44
CA LEU A 54 -13.26 -0.61 -1.75
C LEU A 54 -14.72 -0.14 -1.73
N PRO A 55 -15.69 -0.85 -1.11
CA PRO A 55 -17.07 -0.39 -0.98
C PRO A 55 -17.18 0.95 -0.27
N ILE A 56 -16.39 1.16 0.79
CA ILE A 56 -16.44 2.42 1.55
C ILE A 56 -15.97 3.58 0.67
N LEU A 57 -14.88 3.39 -0.10
CA LEU A 57 -14.41 4.38 -1.05
C LEU A 57 -15.48 4.73 -2.10
N ILE A 58 -16.18 3.73 -2.64
CA ILE A 58 -17.25 3.94 -3.62
C ILE A 58 -18.40 4.74 -3.01
N VAL A 59 -18.79 4.43 -1.77
CA VAL A 59 -19.85 5.17 -1.06
C VAL A 59 -19.45 6.63 -0.86
N VAL A 60 -18.24 6.90 -0.36
CA VAL A 60 -17.75 8.27 -0.14
C VAL A 60 -17.66 9.03 -1.46
N PHE A 61 -17.12 8.41 -2.51
CA PHE A 61 -17.06 9.00 -3.85
C PHE A 61 -18.45 9.35 -4.39
N ARG A 62 -19.43 8.43 -4.23
CA ARG A 62 -20.82 8.67 -4.64
C ARG A 62 -21.42 9.85 -3.89
N ILE A 63 -21.33 9.85 -2.56
CA ILE A 63 -21.82 10.93 -1.69
C ILE A 63 -21.28 12.30 -2.14
N ILE A 64 -19.96 12.41 -2.34
CA ILE A 64 -19.31 13.67 -2.76
C ILE A 64 -19.75 14.09 -4.17
N SER A 65 -19.95 13.14 -5.07
CA SER A 65 -20.23 13.43 -6.49
C SER A 65 -21.71 13.68 -6.79
N THR A 66 -22.62 13.11 -6.01
CA THR A 66 -24.07 13.15 -6.29
C THR A 66 -24.82 14.12 -5.40
N LEU A 67 -24.45 14.29 -4.12
CA LEU A 67 -25.18 15.19 -3.23
C LEU A 67 -24.82 16.64 -3.56
N PRO A 68 -25.79 17.48 -3.99
CA PRO A 68 -25.50 18.84 -4.43
C PRO A 68 -24.83 19.70 -3.35
N GLU A 69 -25.26 19.52 -2.10
CA GLU A 69 -24.75 20.21 -0.92
C GLU A 69 -23.25 19.95 -0.72
N ILE A 70 -22.82 18.68 -0.81
CA ILE A 70 -21.42 18.28 -0.64
C ILE A 70 -20.60 18.63 -1.89
N LYS A 71 -21.20 18.49 -3.08
CA LYS A 71 -20.52 18.81 -4.33
C LYS A 71 -20.12 20.28 -4.40
N GLN A 72 -20.95 21.17 -3.87
CA GLN A 72 -20.70 22.61 -3.80
C GLN A 72 -19.99 23.04 -2.52
N ALA A 73 -19.88 22.16 -1.53
CA ALA A 73 -19.17 22.44 -0.30
C ALA A 73 -17.71 22.81 -0.56
N THR A 74 -17.29 23.86 0.13
CA THR A 74 -15.93 24.39 0.09
C THR A 74 -15.35 24.41 1.50
N LEU A 75 -14.11 23.96 1.63
CA LEU A 75 -13.29 24.20 2.82
C LEU A 75 -12.35 25.37 2.51
N TYR A 76 -12.60 26.52 3.12
CA TYR A 76 -12.01 27.79 2.72
C TYR A 76 -12.26 28.05 1.22
N SER A 77 -11.28 27.83 0.36
CA SER A 77 -11.37 28.01 -1.09
C SER A 77 -11.24 26.71 -1.88
N ILE A 78 -11.22 25.56 -1.20
CA ILE A 78 -11.07 24.23 -1.78
C ILE A 78 -12.45 23.59 -1.93
N GLN A 79 -12.95 23.45 -3.16
CA GLN A 79 -14.18 22.71 -3.44
C GLN A 79 -13.95 21.20 -3.34
N PHE A 80 -14.80 20.49 -2.59
CA PHE A 80 -14.64 19.06 -2.31
C PHE A 80 -14.78 18.15 -3.54
N SER A 81 -15.60 18.54 -4.51
CA SER A 81 -15.78 17.76 -5.74
C SER A 81 -14.67 17.98 -6.77
N ALA A 82 -13.81 18.98 -6.61
CA ALA A 82 -12.76 19.29 -7.57
C ALA A 82 -11.54 18.38 -7.41
N THR A 83 -10.92 17.99 -8.53
CA THR A 83 -9.63 17.28 -8.51
C THR A 83 -8.49 18.26 -8.27
N SER A 84 -7.84 18.16 -7.11
CA SER A 84 -6.78 19.07 -6.66
C SER A 84 -5.63 19.16 -7.68
N LEU A 85 -5.19 18.02 -8.23
CA LEU A 85 -4.12 17.99 -9.22
C LEU A 85 -4.49 18.80 -10.48
N PHE A 86 -5.71 18.63 -10.98
CA PHE A 86 -6.18 19.33 -12.16
C PHE A 86 -6.26 20.85 -11.93
N ARG A 87 -6.79 21.28 -10.77
CA ARG A 87 -6.92 22.70 -10.41
C ARG A 87 -5.56 23.40 -10.38
N ILE A 88 -4.52 22.76 -9.86
CA ILE A 88 -3.17 23.32 -9.85
C ILE A 88 -2.58 23.38 -11.26
N PHE A 89 -2.57 22.26 -11.98
CA PHE A 89 -1.81 22.16 -13.24
C PHE A 89 -2.50 22.77 -14.45
N LYS A 90 -3.84 22.87 -14.46
CA LYS A 90 -4.61 23.43 -15.58
C LYS A 90 -5.14 24.82 -15.33
N VAL A 91 -5.52 25.13 -14.09
CA VAL A 91 -6.15 26.42 -13.74
C VAL A 91 -5.17 27.35 -13.00
N GLY A 92 -4.12 26.81 -12.36
CA GLY A 92 -3.15 27.61 -11.60
C GLY A 92 -3.59 27.90 -10.16
N GLU A 93 -4.60 27.20 -9.65
CA GLU A 93 -5.15 27.44 -8.31
C GLU A 93 -4.27 26.80 -7.23
N LEU A 94 -3.25 27.54 -6.77
CA LEU A 94 -2.28 27.09 -5.77
C LEU A 94 -2.88 26.77 -4.38
N GLN A 95 -4.10 27.22 -4.11
CA GLN A 95 -4.86 26.87 -2.89
C GLN A 95 -5.07 25.37 -2.70
N TYR A 96 -4.97 24.57 -3.76
CA TYR A 96 -5.04 23.11 -3.71
C TYR A 96 -3.69 22.43 -3.38
N LEU A 97 -2.58 23.18 -3.35
CA LEU A 97 -1.26 22.62 -3.07
C LEU A 97 -1.14 22.07 -1.64
N PRO A 98 -1.62 22.76 -0.57
CA PRO A 98 -1.54 22.23 0.78
C PRO A 98 -2.26 20.89 0.94
N ILE A 99 -3.43 20.70 0.32
CA ILE A 99 -4.17 19.44 0.46
C ILE A 99 -3.45 18.26 -0.21
N ILE A 100 -2.78 18.48 -1.35
CA ILE A 100 -1.95 17.44 -1.99
C ILE A 100 -0.78 17.06 -1.08
N ILE A 101 -0.05 18.04 -0.54
CA ILE A 101 1.09 17.80 0.34
C ILE A 101 0.66 17.05 1.60
N LEU A 102 -0.45 17.49 2.23
CA LEU A 102 -0.98 16.85 3.43
C LEU A 102 -1.45 15.43 3.14
N SER A 103 -2.22 15.20 2.06
CA SER A 103 -2.72 13.87 1.72
C SER A 103 -1.58 12.89 1.47
N ILE A 104 -0.58 13.26 0.65
CA ILE A 104 0.60 12.41 0.41
C ILE A 104 1.38 12.19 1.72
N GLY A 105 1.62 13.26 2.48
CA GLY A 105 2.40 13.21 3.71
C GLY A 105 1.77 12.28 4.76
N ILE A 106 0.47 12.43 5.00
CA ILE A 106 -0.29 11.59 5.93
C ILE A 106 -0.30 10.14 5.46
N GLN A 107 -0.53 9.88 4.17
CA GLN A 107 -0.52 8.51 3.63
C GLN A 107 0.84 7.82 3.76
N ILE A 108 1.93 8.53 3.45
CA ILE A 108 3.29 8.00 3.64
C ILE A 108 3.52 7.72 5.13
N ILE A 109 3.18 8.66 6.03
CA ILE A 109 3.35 8.44 7.47
C ILE A 109 2.55 7.22 7.94
N ALA A 110 1.27 7.12 7.58
CA ALA A 110 0.40 6.00 7.95
C ALA A 110 0.97 4.66 7.48
N GLN A 111 1.49 4.60 6.26
CA GLN A 111 2.07 3.39 5.69
C GLN A 111 3.39 2.97 6.36
N PHE A 112 4.21 3.92 6.77
CA PHE A 112 5.50 3.66 7.40
C PHE A 112 5.41 3.53 8.92
N MET A 113 4.32 4.00 9.54
CA MET A 113 4.09 3.91 10.99
C MET A 113 4.26 2.48 11.53
N PRO A 114 3.65 1.42 10.95
CA PRO A 114 3.85 0.06 11.46
C PRO A 114 5.30 -0.40 11.36
N LYS A 115 6.02 0.02 10.29
CA LYS A 115 7.43 -0.32 10.10
C LYS A 115 8.30 0.35 11.15
N LEU A 116 8.06 1.63 11.45
CA LEU A 116 8.76 2.41 12.47
C LEU A 116 8.56 1.79 13.86
N LEU A 117 7.32 1.46 14.21
CA LEU A 117 6.98 0.81 15.49
C LEU A 117 7.61 -0.59 15.63
N GLN A 118 7.87 -1.27 14.51
CA GLN A 118 8.50 -2.60 14.48
C GLN A 118 10.04 -2.55 14.44
N LEU A 119 10.68 -1.38 14.31
CA LEU A 119 12.15 -1.27 14.23
C LEU A 119 12.86 -1.78 15.50
N LYS A 120 12.24 -1.67 16.68
CA LYS A 120 12.84 -2.11 17.95
C LYS A 120 12.98 -3.63 18.09
N LYS A 121 12.27 -4.42 17.26
CA LYS A 121 12.27 -5.90 17.32
C LYS A 121 13.34 -6.57 16.43
N LYS A 122 14.00 -5.80 15.56
CA LYS A 122 14.88 -6.32 14.48
C LYS A 122 16.30 -6.77 14.91
N LYS A 123 16.65 -6.69 16.20
CA LYS A 123 18.05 -6.86 16.65
C LYS A 123 18.56 -8.30 16.70
N PHE A 124 17.74 -9.33 16.45
CA PHE A 124 18.12 -10.72 16.79
C PHE A 124 18.25 -11.74 15.64
N LEU A 125 18.24 -11.30 14.39
CA LEU A 125 18.10 -12.22 13.26
C LEU A 125 19.35 -12.25 12.36
N ARG A 126 20.25 -13.21 12.61
CA ARG A 126 21.39 -13.52 11.72
C ARG A 126 20.89 -14.22 10.46
N ALA A 127 20.68 -13.46 9.38
CA ALA A 127 20.37 -13.99 8.05
C ALA A 127 21.64 -14.16 7.20
N ASP A 128 21.67 -15.22 6.38
CA ASP A 128 22.75 -15.54 5.45
C ASP A 128 22.84 -14.53 4.29
N ALA A 129 23.97 -14.42 3.59
CA ALA A 129 24.21 -13.38 2.57
C ALA A 129 23.16 -13.40 1.43
N TYR A 130 22.80 -14.60 0.96
CA TYR A 130 21.76 -14.82 -0.05
C TYR A 130 20.36 -14.48 0.46
N GLN A 131 20.07 -14.81 1.72
CA GLN A 131 18.79 -14.48 2.36
C GLN A 131 18.63 -12.97 2.50
N ARG A 132 19.71 -12.23 2.80
CA ARG A 132 19.68 -10.76 2.86
C ARG A 132 19.37 -10.13 1.50
N ALA A 133 19.88 -10.68 0.40
CA ALA A 133 19.59 -10.17 -0.94
C ALA A 133 18.10 -10.32 -1.30
N GLU A 134 17.50 -11.47 -1.02
CA GLU A 134 16.06 -11.68 -1.25
C GLU A 134 15.19 -10.85 -0.29
N MET A 135 15.57 -10.74 0.99
CA MET A 135 14.87 -9.86 1.94
C MET A 135 14.93 -8.39 1.52
N LYS A 136 16.06 -7.91 0.97
CA LYS A 136 16.16 -6.55 0.39
C LYS A 136 15.23 -6.37 -0.79
N LYS A 137 15.13 -7.36 -1.70
CA LYS A 137 14.24 -7.29 -2.87
C LYS A 137 12.77 -7.29 -2.46
N SER A 138 12.40 -8.14 -1.51
CA SER A 138 11.05 -8.17 -0.92
C SER A 138 10.72 -6.83 -0.25
N ASN A 139 11.62 -6.30 0.58
CA ASN A 139 11.43 -5.00 1.25
C ASN A 139 11.24 -3.86 0.26
N LYS A 140 11.99 -3.82 -0.85
CA LYS A 140 11.80 -2.81 -1.91
C LYS A 140 10.38 -2.85 -2.47
N ARG A 141 9.83 -4.03 -2.76
CA ARG A 141 8.46 -4.19 -3.25
C ARG A 141 7.42 -3.73 -2.22
N THR A 142 7.63 -4.10 -0.95
CA THR A 142 6.76 -3.69 0.18
C THR A 142 6.84 -2.19 0.50
N ILE A 143 7.85 -1.47 0.00
CA ILE A 143 7.97 -0.01 0.13
C ILE A 143 7.42 0.68 -1.10
N LEU A 144 7.77 0.21 -2.30
CA LEU A 144 7.43 0.86 -3.56
C LEU A 144 5.93 0.84 -3.85
N LEU A 145 5.27 -0.31 -3.65
CA LEU A 145 3.86 -0.47 -4.03
C LEU A 145 2.94 0.51 -3.28
N PRO A 146 3.03 0.66 -1.94
CA PRO A 146 2.25 1.67 -1.25
C PRO A 146 2.56 3.11 -1.65
N ILE A 147 3.81 3.45 -1.97
CA ILE A 147 4.17 4.80 -2.43
C ILE A 147 3.42 5.11 -3.73
N ILE A 148 3.37 4.17 -4.66
CA ILE A 148 2.59 4.33 -5.91
C ILE A 148 1.12 4.59 -5.58
N PHE A 149 0.52 3.83 -4.66
CA PHE A 149 -0.86 4.07 -4.22
C PHE A 149 -1.06 5.44 -3.55
N SER A 150 -0.07 5.94 -2.80
CA SER A 150 -0.12 7.28 -2.22
C SER A 150 -0.17 8.37 -3.29
N PHE A 151 0.54 8.18 -4.40
CA PHE A 151 0.45 9.09 -5.55
C PHE A 151 -0.86 8.93 -6.32
N ILE A 152 -1.45 7.73 -6.43
CA ILE A 152 -2.77 7.56 -7.05
C ILE A 152 -3.84 8.40 -6.33
N GLY A 153 -3.75 8.53 -5.00
CA GLY A 153 -4.68 9.35 -4.21
C GLY A 153 -4.76 10.82 -4.67
N ILE A 154 -3.70 11.37 -5.27
CA ILE A 154 -3.71 12.76 -5.75
C ILE A 154 -4.62 12.97 -6.96
N LEU A 155 -5.00 11.90 -7.66
CA LEU A 155 -5.92 11.92 -8.79
C LEU A 155 -7.38 12.03 -8.34
N PHE A 156 -7.66 11.79 -7.05
CA PHE A 156 -9.00 11.90 -6.49
C PHE A 156 -9.44 13.35 -6.30
N SER A 157 -10.75 13.54 -6.10
CA SER A 157 -11.29 14.85 -5.70
C SER A 157 -10.78 15.24 -4.32
N ALA A 158 -10.75 16.54 -4.02
CA ALA A 158 -10.26 17.06 -2.74
C ALA A 158 -10.99 16.45 -1.55
N GLY A 159 -12.31 16.26 -1.64
CA GLY A 159 -13.09 15.59 -0.59
C GLY A 159 -12.67 14.13 -0.39
N LEU A 160 -12.37 13.41 -1.46
CA LEU A 160 -11.92 12.03 -1.37
C LEU A 160 -10.45 11.93 -0.89
N GLN A 161 -9.61 12.92 -1.19
CA GLN A 161 -8.25 13.05 -0.64
C GLN A 161 -8.21 13.35 0.86
N ILE A 162 -9.25 14.01 1.39
CA ILE A 162 -9.39 14.26 2.82
C ILE A 162 -9.81 12.97 3.55
N TYR A 163 -10.66 12.16 2.91
CA TYR A 163 -11.10 10.88 3.44
C TYR A 163 -9.99 9.81 3.43
N TRP A 164 -9.19 9.80 2.36
CA TRP A 164 -8.21 8.75 2.04
C TRP A 164 -6.83 8.99 2.66
#